data_AF-A0A8H7P9H8-F1
#
_entry.id   AF-A0A8H7P9H8-F1
#
_cell.length_a   1.000
_cell.length_b   1.000
_cell.length_c   1.000
_cell.angle_alpha   90.00
_cell.angle_beta   90.00
_cell.angle_gamma   90.00
#
_symmetry.space_group_name_H-M   'P 1'
#
loop_
_entity.id
_entity.type
_entity.pdbx_description
1 polymer ?
#
loop_
_entity_poly.entity_id
_entity_poly.type
_entity_poly.pdbx_seq_one_letter_code
_entity_poly.pdbx_strand_id
1 'polypeptide(L)'
;MPSENPEEQLKTFISEDPDSHYTFDSERGAARSEVCREGKEKGRKCITLAMHSTKMFAAMQAQGFFCALPMDPSRTHMECRRMPKT
;
A
#
# COMPACT_ATOMS: atom_id res chain seq x y z
N MET A 1 24.42 8.28 5.21
CA MET A 1 23.11 8.89 5.47
C MET A 1 22.08 7.81 5.13
N PRO A 2 21.25 7.32 6.07
CA PRO A 2 20.35 6.22 5.74
C PRO A 2 19.17 6.80 4.98
N SER A 3 19.26 6.79 3.66
CA SER A 3 18.13 6.93 2.76
C SER A 3 17.28 5.67 2.93
N GLU A 4 16.42 5.64 3.94
CA GLU A 4 15.42 4.58 4.07
C GLU A 4 14.51 4.64 2.84
N ASN A 5 14.80 3.79 1.86
CA ASN A 5 14.01 3.73 0.64
C ASN A 5 12.57 3.36 1.03
N PRO A 6 11.57 4.22 0.74
CA PRO A 6 10.18 3.94 1.09
C PRO A 6 9.67 2.67 0.40
N GLU A 7 10.26 2.28 -0.72
CA GLU A 7 10.03 1.01 -1.42
C GLU A 7 10.44 -0.20 -0.58
N GLU A 8 11.58 -0.15 0.12
CA GLU A 8 12.05 -1.25 0.98
C GLU A 8 11.24 -1.33 2.28
N GLN A 9 10.85 -0.18 2.85
CA GLN A 9 9.93 -0.14 3.99
C GLN A 9 8.57 -0.74 3.60
N LEU A 10 8.03 -0.36 2.43
CA LEU A 10 6.80 -0.92 1.90
C LEU A 10 6.92 -2.44 1.70
N LYS A 11 8.01 -2.88 1.06
CA LYS A 11 8.28 -4.30 0.82
C LYS A 11 8.36 -5.09 2.11
N THR A 12 9.03 -4.57 3.13
CA THR A 12 9.12 -5.20 4.46
C THR A 12 7.74 -5.29 5.10
N PHE A 13 6.97 -4.19 5.05
CA PHE A 13 5.61 -4.10 5.59
C PHE A 13 4.61 -5.05 4.90
N ILE A 14 4.77 -5.25 3.60
CA ILE A 14 4.01 -6.22 2.81
C ILE A 14 4.47 -7.65 3.12
N SER A 15 5.78 -7.86 3.25
CA SER A 15 6.35 -9.19 3.49
C SER A 15 6.01 -9.75 4.88
N GLU A 16 5.71 -8.88 5.86
CA GLU A 16 5.19 -9.31 7.17
C GLU A 16 3.87 -10.11 7.04
N ASP A 17 2.99 -9.72 6.12
CA ASP A 17 1.70 -10.38 5.92
C ASP A 17 1.15 -10.14 4.49
N PRO A 18 1.70 -10.84 3.49
CA PRO A 18 1.39 -10.58 2.09
C PRO A 18 -0.05 -10.95 1.70
N ASP A 19 -0.75 -11.73 2.52
CA ASP A 19 -2.13 -12.17 2.28
C ASP A 19 -3.17 -11.26 2.97
N SER A 20 -2.70 -10.23 3.70
CA SER A 20 -3.55 -9.19 4.27
C SER A 20 -4.02 -8.17 3.22
N HIS A 21 -5.07 -7.44 3.58
CA HIS A 21 -5.59 -6.34 2.76
C HIS A 21 -4.77 -5.08 3.03
N TYR A 22 -4.28 -4.45 1.97
CA TYR A 22 -3.54 -3.20 2.08
C TYR A 22 -4.40 -2.09 1.48
N THR A 23 -4.50 -0.96 2.16
CA THR A 23 -5.15 0.23 1.64
C THR A 23 -4.14 1.36 1.68
N PHE A 24 -4.12 2.23 0.68
CA PHE A 24 -3.28 3.42 0.75
C PHE A 24 -4.04 4.67 0.33
N ASP A 25 -3.76 5.76 1.01
CA ASP A 25 -4.30 7.08 0.70
C ASP A 25 -3.14 8.00 0.33
N SER A 26 -3.34 8.82 -0.70
CA SER A 26 -2.39 9.84 -1.10
C SER A 26 -3.14 11.11 -1.44
N GLU A 27 -2.76 12.19 -0.80
CA GLU A 27 -3.24 13.52 -1.15
C GLU A 27 -2.78 13.86 -2.59
N ARG A 28 -3.68 14.38 -3.43
CA ARG A 28 -3.39 14.66 -4.84
C ARG A 28 -2.18 15.59 -4.97
N GLY A 29 -1.10 15.08 -5.56
CA GLY A 29 0.14 15.83 -5.76
C GLY A 29 1.14 15.79 -4.61
N ALA A 30 0.83 15.09 -3.52
CA ALA A 30 1.76 14.92 -2.42
C ALA A 30 2.81 13.85 -2.74
N ALA A 31 4.06 14.12 -2.38
CA ALA A 31 5.16 13.15 -2.44
C ALA A 31 5.16 12.19 -1.24
N ARG A 32 4.03 12.08 -0.52
CA ARG A 32 3.82 11.21 0.63
C ARG A 32 2.53 10.42 0.42
N SER A 33 2.57 9.15 0.78
CA SER A 33 1.42 8.25 0.73
C SER A 33 1.35 7.49 2.04
N GLU A 34 0.15 7.37 2.61
CA GLU A 34 -0.11 6.55 3.77
C GLU A 34 -0.56 5.16 3.31
N VAL A 35 0.05 4.10 3.83
CA VAL A 35 -0.39 2.72 3.60
C VAL A 35 -0.80 2.08 4.91
N CYS A 36 -2.02 1.57 4.93
CA CYS A 36 -2.62 0.82 6.01
C CYS A 36 -2.71 -0.66 5.65
N ARG A 37 -2.40 -1.54 6.60
CA ARG A 37 -2.66 -2.98 6.51
C ARG A 37 -3.83 -3.30 7.40
N GLU A 38 -4.86 -3.88 6.82
CA GLU A 38 -6.02 -4.45 7.50
C GLU A 38 -5.81 -5.97 7.63
N GLY A 39 -5.31 -6.39 8.79
CA GLY A 39 -5.20 -7.80 9.14
C GLY A 39 -6.53 -8.36 9.64
N LYS A 40 -6.85 -9.61 9.28
CA LYS A 40 -8.10 -10.29 9.68
C LYS A 40 -8.31 -10.39 11.21
N GLU A 41 -7.24 -10.39 12.00
CA GLU A 41 -7.30 -10.55 13.47
C GLU A 41 -6.56 -9.47 14.27
N LYS A 42 -5.56 -8.80 13.67
CA LYS A 42 -4.73 -7.78 14.34
C LYS A 42 -4.95 -6.46 13.60
N GLY A 43 -5.54 -5.49 14.30
CA GLY A 43 -6.14 -4.28 13.74
C GLY A 43 -5.30 -3.46 12.76
N ARG A 44 -5.96 -2.47 12.15
CA ARG A 44 -5.40 -1.62 11.10
C ARG A 44 -4.08 -0.98 11.52
N LYS A 45 -2.97 -1.35 10.86
CA LYS A 45 -1.65 -0.74 11.07
C LYS A 45 -1.34 0.19 9.90
N CYS A 46 -1.14 1.48 10.14
CA CYS A 46 -0.84 2.45 9.09
C CYS A 46 0.60 2.98 9.24
N ILE A 47 1.29 3.12 8.10
CA ILE A 47 2.61 3.75 8.01
C ILE A 47 2.55 4.83 6.92
N THR A 48 3.23 5.94 7.13
CA THR A 48 3.35 7.01 6.13
C THR A 48 4.71 6.91 5.46
N LEU A 49 4.71 6.83 4.14
CA LEU A 49 5.91 6.74 3.32
C LEU A 49 6.06 8.02 2.51
N ALA A 50 7.28 8.56 2.44
CA ALA A 50 7.62 9.69 1.56
C ALA A 50 7.78 9.21 0.10
N MET A 51 6.70 8.66 -0.46
CA MET A 51 6.65 8.15 -1.83
C MET A 51 5.38 8.59 -2.53
N HIS A 52 5.50 8.87 -3.83
CA HIS A 52 4.36 9.12 -4.70
C HIS A 52 3.49 7.87 -4.86
N SER A 53 2.17 8.06 -4.93
CA SER A 53 1.21 6.97 -5.14
C SER A 53 1.47 6.18 -6.41
N THR A 54 1.95 6.82 -7.48
CA THR A 54 2.35 6.14 -8.72
C THR A 54 3.49 5.16 -8.52
N LYS A 55 4.51 5.53 -7.74
CA LYS A 55 5.62 4.63 -7.38
C LYS A 55 5.15 3.52 -6.45
N MET A 56 4.29 3.84 -5.48
CA MET A 56 3.72 2.84 -4.58
C MET A 56 2.93 1.78 -5.33
N PHE A 57 2.10 2.22 -6.27
CA PHE A 57 1.33 1.36 -7.15
C PHE A 57 2.23 0.47 -8.00
N ALA A 58 3.28 1.04 -8.61
CA ALA A 58 4.24 0.28 -9.40
C ALA A 58 4.98 -0.78 -8.55
N ALA A 59 5.40 -0.43 -7.34
CA ALA A 59 6.07 -1.35 -6.41
C ALA A 59 5.14 -2.49 -5.96
N MET A 60 3.89 -2.18 -5.61
CA MET A 60 2.85 -3.16 -5.29
C MET A 60 2.57 -4.11 -6.47
N GLN A 61 2.41 -3.56 -7.67
CA GLN A 61 2.19 -4.38 -8.89
C GLN A 61 3.39 -5.28 -9.20
N ALA A 62 4.63 -4.80 -9.03
CA ALA A 62 5.83 -5.61 -9.19
C ALA A 62 5.87 -6.79 -8.20
N GLN A 63 5.26 -6.63 -7.04
CA GLN A 63 5.11 -7.67 -6.01
C GLN A 63 3.92 -8.61 -6.26
N GLY A 64 3.11 -8.36 -7.30
CA GLY A 64 1.93 -9.15 -7.63
C GLY A 64 0.66 -8.72 -6.87
N PHE A 65 0.61 -7.47 -6.40
CA PHE A 65 -0.59 -6.89 -5.82
C PHE A 65 -1.36 -6.11 -6.88
N PHE A 66 -2.69 -6.23 -6.84
CA PHE A 66 -3.59 -5.42 -7.63
C PHE A 66 -4.21 -4.37 -6.73
N CYS A 67 -3.89 -3.11 -7.03
CA CYS A 67 -4.48 -1.96 -6.38
C CYS A 67 -5.58 -1.38 -7.27
N ALA A 68 -6.72 -1.05 -6.71
CA ALA A 68 -7.81 -0.38 -7.40
C ALA A 68 -8.49 0.61 -6.48
N LEU A 69 -9.11 1.63 -7.07
CA LEU A 69 -10.03 2.47 -6.31
C LEU A 69 -11.30 1.66 -6.02
N PRO A 70 -11.79 1.67 -4.77
CA PRO A 70 -13.09 1.11 -4.45
C PRO A 70 -14.17 1.78 -5.30
N MET A 71 -15.21 1.02 -5.64
CA MET A 71 -16.38 1.57 -6.35
C MET A 71 -17.20 2.54 -5.48
N ASP A 72 -16.96 2.55 -4.16
CA ASP A 72 -17.62 3.46 -3.23
C ASP A 72 -17.04 4.87 -3.36
N PRO A 73 -17.83 5.86 -3.84
CA PRO A 73 -17.37 7.24 -3.99
C PRO A 73 -17.03 7.90 -2.65
N SER A 74 -17.44 7.31 -1.52
CA SER A 74 -17.13 7.79 -0.17
C SER A 74 -15.72 7.38 0.30
N ARG A 75 -15.05 6.47 -0.42
CA ARG A 75 -13.72 5.95 -0.06
C ARG A 75 -12.67 6.53 -1.00
N THR A 76 -11.77 7.35 -0.47
CA THR A 76 -10.67 7.97 -1.23
C THR A 76 -9.39 7.13 -1.26
N HIS A 77 -9.34 6.07 -0.45
CA HIS A 77 -8.19 5.18 -0.37
C HIS A 77 -8.22 4.15 -1.50
N MET A 78 -7.06 3.83 -2.07
CA MET A 78 -6.88 2.72 -2.99
C MET A 78 -6.71 1.42 -2.21
N GLU A 79 -7.41 0.37 -2.63
CA GLU A 79 -7.37 -0.96 -2.03
C GLU A 79 -6.45 -1.87 -2.87
N CYS A 80 -5.37 -2.33 -2.24
CA CYS A 80 -4.39 -3.27 -2.76
C CYS A 80 -4.61 -4.67 -2.16
N ARG A 81 -4.85 -5.63 -3.04
CA ARG A 81 -4.98 -7.04 -2.67
C ARG A 81 -4.01 -7.90 -3.47
N ARG A 82 -3.49 -8.94 -2.85
CA ARG A 82 -2.63 -9.90 -3.54
C ARG A 82 -3.42 -10.58 -4.65
N MET A 83 -2.87 -10.61 -5.87
CA MET A 83 -3.47 -11.39 -6.95
C MET A 83 -3.17 -12.87 -6.69
N PRO A 84 -4.19 -13.75 -6.66
CA PRO A 84 -3.94 -15.18 -6.70
C PRO A 84 -3.23 -15.49 -8.02
N LYS A 85 -1.99 -15.99 -7.96
CA LYS A 85 -1.33 -16.55 -9.13
C LYS A 85 -2.11 -17.80 -9.52
N THR A 86 -2.80 -17.73 -10.66
CA THR A 86 -3.50 -18.86 -11.27
C THR A 86 -2.50 -19.81 -11.90
#